data_AF-A0A7S4EQW0-F1
#
_entry.id   AF-A0A7S4EQW0-F1
#
_cell.length_a   1.000
_cell.length_b   1.000
_cell.length_c   1.000
_cell.angle_alpha   90.00
_cell.angle_beta   90.00
_cell.angle_gamma   90.00
#
_symmetry.space_group_name_H-M   'P 1'
#
loop_
_entity.id
_entity.type
_entity.pdbx_description
1 polymer ?
#
loop_
_entity_poly.entity_id
_entity_poly.type
_entity_poly.pdbx_seq_one_letter_code
_entity_poly.pdbx_strand_id
1 'polypeptide(L)'
;MSTAWYKPNRLPKRIRSWASARSGSETGTQIVRSIEVWETTCVVTNMNTRANTKTNKQHSNGNDHGNKHDPSSSFPYFSVLINPGNPSLSGVSKFSYFPIGGPEPRKHFRIGKDSHPIMGYVTSWGGMEVGKGMSFASNTVDGIVHQHGGKALARECQRALSLSASPVSWWWERLKMAVTRGGGEKDSDSDSYSLPEGMAIATKAVGKDLQTASGYESLVHTVPPFFDQNYQEIEEEEEEQVVAELNDSFSSNAREDNNNNNNNNIREHNDFLLAECYRNSLLISSGIASPSSSSSPPILNIASPLLGAGCRGFPTERAIEIAANTTTNWMTSISRPTSTQQQEQQQQQSVTLAFGIPDGEIRKQLIDAIDREMEKLVVPTGSTN
;
A
#
# COMPACT_ATOMS: atom_id res chain seq x y z
N MET A 1 12.28 -2.72 11.46
CA MET A 1 10.87 -3.14 11.25
C MET A 1 9.93 -2.02 11.67
N SER A 2 9.02 -1.60 10.77
CA SER A 2 7.97 -0.61 11.06
C SER A 2 7.00 -1.19 12.10
N THR A 3 7.33 -1.00 13.37
CA THR A 3 6.47 -1.38 14.48
C THR A 3 5.42 -0.29 14.61
N ALA A 4 4.15 -0.64 14.49
CA ALA A 4 3.05 0.29 14.74
C ALA A 4 3.02 0.58 16.25
N TRP A 5 3.84 1.52 16.71
CA TRP A 5 3.77 2.02 18.08
C TRP A 5 2.48 2.79 18.24
N TYR A 6 1.43 2.13 18.73
CA TYR A 6 0.19 2.77 19.10
C TYR A 6 0.48 3.70 20.29
N LYS A 7 0.81 4.97 20.00
CA LYS A 7 0.72 6.05 20.98
C LYS A 7 -0.67 6.67 20.81
N PRO A 8 -1.67 6.25 21.61
CA PRO A 8 -2.98 6.89 21.56
C PRO A 8 -2.76 8.39 21.80
N ASN A 9 -3.46 9.21 21.03
CA ASN A 9 -3.45 10.68 21.08
C ASN A 9 -2.36 11.42 20.28
N ARG A 10 -1.47 10.74 19.54
CA ARG A 10 -0.60 11.45 18.59
C ARG A 10 -1.37 11.74 17.30
N LEU A 11 -1.77 12.99 17.13
CA LEU A 11 -2.41 13.46 15.90
C LEU A 11 -1.44 13.33 14.72
N PRO A 12 -1.91 12.90 13.53
CA PRO A 12 -1.09 12.94 12.33
C PRO A 12 -0.57 14.34 12.07
N LYS A 13 0.69 14.43 11.66
CA LYS A 13 1.34 15.69 11.31
C LYS A 13 1.85 15.61 9.89
N ARG A 14 1.37 16.50 9.01
CA ARG A 14 1.96 16.68 7.69
C ARG A 14 3.38 17.22 7.83
N ILE A 15 4.35 16.51 7.28
CA ILE A 15 5.76 16.88 7.34
C ILE A 15 6.17 17.62 6.07
N ARG A 16 5.76 17.10 4.90
CA ARG A 16 6.11 17.67 3.61
C ARG A 16 5.01 17.44 2.57
N SER A 17 4.94 18.31 1.57
CA SER A 17 3.99 18.23 0.48
C SER A 17 4.63 18.73 -0.82
N TRP A 18 4.28 18.06 -1.92
CA TRP A 18 4.64 18.42 -3.28
C TRP A 18 3.36 18.50 -4.10
N ALA A 19 3.28 19.45 -5.02
CA ALA A 19 2.14 19.60 -5.91
C ALA A 19 2.63 19.67 -7.35
N SER A 20 1.88 19.04 -8.24
CA SER A 20 2.13 19.12 -9.68
C SER A 20 2.07 20.57 -10.13
N ALA A 21 3.06 20.99 -10.93
CA ALA A 21 3.05 22.32 -11.53
C ALA A 21 1.78 22.46 -12.38
N ARG A 22 1.12 23.62 -12.29
CA ARG A 22 -0.02 23.91 -13.16
C ARG A 22 0.48 24.00 -14.60
N SER A 23 0.36 22.93 -15.37
CA SER A 23 0.58 22.98 -16.81
C SER A 23 -0.44 23.97 -17.39
N GLY A 24 0.04 25.11 -17.90
CA GLY A 24 -0.76 26.23 -18.38
C GLY A 24 -1.53 25.98 -19.67
N SER A 25 -1.98 24.74 -19.91
CA SER A 25 -2.87 24.42 -21.02
C SER A 25 -4.22 25.12 -20.82
N GLU A 26 -4.47 26.16 -21.60
CA GLU A 26 -5.64 27.06 -21.47
C GLU A 26 -7.00 26.38 -21.74
N THR A 27 -7.05 25.11 -22.13
CA THR A 27 -8.28 24.49 -22.66
C THR A 27 -8.71 23.14 -22.06
N GLY A 28 -8.04 22.64 -21.01
CA GLY A 28 -8.33 21.32 -20.43
C GLY A 28 -8.75 21.31 -18.96
N THR A 29 -9.58 20.34 -18.57
CA THR A 29 -9.86 20.02 -17.16
C THR A 29 -8.57 19.69 -16.44
N GLN A 30 -8.12 20.57 -15.55
CA GLN A 30 -6.87 20.39 -14.83
C GLN A 30 -7.08 19.58 -13.55
N ILE A 31 -6.50 18.38 -13.50
CA ILE A 31 -6.41 17.60 -12.27
C ILE A 31 -5.13 18.03 -11.53
N VAL A 32 -5.29 18.62 -10.35
CA VAL A 32 -4.15 18.96 -9.48
C VAL A 32 -3.82 17.74 -8.64
N ARG A 33 -2.65 17.14 -8.89
CA ARG A 33 -2.12 16.05 -8.08
C ARG A 33 -1.11 16.56 -7.07
N SER A 34 -1.14 15.99 -5.87
CA SER A 34 -0.15 16.25 -4.83
C SER A 34 0.27 14.96 -4.14
N ILE A 35 1.51 14.98 -3.64
CA ILE A 35 2.07 13.95 -2.77
C ILE A 35 2.31 14.60 -1.42
N GLU A 36 2.01 13.90 -0.34
CA GLU A 36 2.27 14.35 1.02
C GLU A 36 2.91 13.23 1.83
N VAL A 37 3.78 13.60 2.76
CA VAL A 37 4.36 12.69 3.74
C VAL A 37 3.91 13.12 5.13
N TRP A 38 3.32 12.18 5.85
CA TRP A 38 2.71 12.37 7.15
C TRP A 38 3.41 11.52 8.21
N GLU A 39 3.67 12.12 9.35
CA GLU A 39 4.00 11.40 10.57
C GLU A 39 2.70 10.95 11.24
N THR A 40 2.52 9.65 11.39
CA THR A 40 1.33 9.05 12.03
C THR A 40 1.71 7.75 12.72
N THR A 41 1.06 7.41 13.84
CA THR A 41 1.32 6.12 14.52
C THR A 41 0.58 4.96 13.86
N CYS A 42 -0.49 5.23 13.12
CA CYS A 42 -1.25 4.22 12.40
C CYS A 42 -2.00 4.86 11.23
N VAL A 43 -1.66 4.45 10.00
CA VAL A 43 -2.36 4.95 8.79
C VAL A 43 -3.85 4.56 8.78
N VAL A 44 -4.21 3.43 9.40
CA VAL A 44 -5.59 2.93 9.40
C VAL A 44 -6.51 3.77 10.30
N THR A 45 -6.07 4.15 11.50
CA THR A 45 -6.96 4.75 12.51
C THR A 45 -6.73 6.24 12.77
N ASN A 46 -5.57 6.78 12.40
CA ASN A 46 -5.23 8.15 12.79
C ASN A 46 -5.42 9.18 11.68
N MET A 47 -5.33 8.81 10.41
CA MET A 47 -5.36 9.79 9.31
C MET A 47 -6.70 10.54 9.22
N ASN A 48 -7.79 10.00 9.79
CA ASN A 48 -9.13 10.58 9.69
C ASN A 48 -9.83 10.83 11.03
N THR A 49 -9.11 11.04 12.14
CA THR A 49 -9.69 11.10 13.50
C THR A 49 -10.58 12.33 13.79
N ARG A 50 -11.18 12.99 12.79
CA ARG A 50 -12.21 14.03 12.98
C ARG A 50 -13.39 13.57 13.86
N ALA A 51 -13.63 12.25 13.95
CA ALA A 51 -14.81 11.68 14.59
C ALA A 51 -14.89 11.84 16.13
N ASN A 52 -13.76 11.91 16.85
CA ASN A 52 -13.78 11.77 18.31
C ASN A 52 -13.72 13.08 19.12
N THR A 53 -13.55 14.24 18.48
CA THR A 53 -13.48 15.52 19.24
C THR A 53 -14.85 16.08 19.63
N LYS A 54 -15.95 15.55 19.08
CA LYS A 54 -17.30 16.10 19.33
C LYS A 54 -18.03 15.51 20.55
N THR A 55 -17.61 14.37 21.09
CA THR A 55 -18.35 13.70 22.19
C THR A 55 -17.94 14.13 23.60
N ASN A 56 -16.89 14.94 23.76
CA ASN A 56 -16.43 15.35 25.10
C ASN A 56 -17.02 16.69 25.60
N LYS A 57 -18.11 17.17 24.98
CA LYS A 57 -18.88 18.32 25.46
C LYS A 57 -20.27 17.88 25.85
N GLN A 58 -20.48 17.61 27.13
CA GLN A 58 -21.65 18.06 27.90
C GLN A 58 -21.54 17.57 29.36
N HIS A 59 -20.74 18.27 30.17
CA HIS A 59 -20.99 18.38 31.62
C HIS A 59 -20.50 19.70 32.23
N SER A 60 -20.28 20.74 31.42
CA SER A 60 -20.05 22.10 31.92
C SER A 60 -21.33 22.92 31.77
N ASN A 61 -22.10 22.99 32.87
CA ASN A 61 -23.10 24.02 33.07
C ASN A 61 -22.43 25.40 33.04
N GLY A 62 -22.95 26.33 32.24
CA GLY A 62 -22.76 27.77 32.46
C GLY A 62 -22.03 28.54 31.36
N ASN A 63 -22.77 29.50 30.80
CA ASN A 63 -22.35 30.70 30.06
C ASN A 63 -21.63 30.51 28.71
N ASP A 64 -22.48 30.38 27.71
CA ASP A 64 -22.19 30.48 26.28
C ASP A 64 -21.92 31.94 25.87
N HIS A 65 -20.64 32.30 25.73
CA HIS A 65 -20.21 33.51 25.05
C HIS A 65 -19.41 33.14 23.80
N GLY A 66 -20.10 33.17 22.65
CA GLY A 66 -19.55 33.50 21.34
C GLY A 66 -18.24 32.81 20.94
N ASN A 67 -18.25 31.47 20.88
CA ASN A 67 -17.07 30.74 20.43
C ASN A 67 -16.92 30.87 18.90
N LYS A 68 -16.07 31.81 18.46
CA LYS A 68 -15.64 31.94 17.06
C LYS A 68 -15.06 30.59 16.62
N HIS A 69 -15.78 29.88 15.76
CA HIS A 69 -15.23 28.71 15.07
C HIS A 69 -14.01 29.16 14.28
N ASP A 70 -12.83 28.73 14.71
CA ASP A 70 -11.59 28.95 13.97
C ASP A 70 -11.60 28.04 12.73
N PRO A 71 -11.83 28.59 11.51
CA PRO A 71 -11.91 27.80 10.29
C PRO A 71 -10.56 27.19 9.89
N SER A 72 -9.48 27.51 10.59
CA SER A 72 -8.10 27.13 10.23
C SER A 72 -7.67 25.72 10.66
N SER A 73 -8.42 25.03 11.54
CA SER A 73 -7.97 23.74 12.12
C SER A 73 -8.54 22.48 11.45
N SER A 74 -9.09 22.61 10.25
CA SER A 74 -9.71 21.49 9.54
C SER A 74 -8.64 20.52 9.01
N PHE A 75 -8.37 19.44 9.75
CA PHE A 75 -7.54 18.32 9.27
C PHE A 75 -8.07 17.78 7.94
N PRO A 76 -7.22 17.40 6.97
CA PRO A 76 -7.70 16.85 5.71
C PRO A 76 -8.47 15.55 5.96
N TYR A 77 -9.57 15.38 5.21
CA TYR A 77 -10.41 14.19 5.25
C TYR A 77 -9.92 13.21 4.19
N PHE A 78 -9.46 12.02 4.59
CA PHE A 78 -9.01 10.96 3.67
C PHE A 78 -10.16 9.99 3.42
N SER A 79 -10.60 9.87 2.16
CA SER A 79 -11.73 9.02 1.80
C SER A 79 -11.31 7.59 1.40
N VAL A 80 -10.06 7.41 0.98
CA VAL A 80 -9.54 6.12 0.48
C VAL A 80 -8.29 5.71 1.25
N LEU A 81 -8.20 4.42 1.61
CA LEU A 81 -6.98 3.78 2.12
C LEU A 81 -6.49 2.70 1.14
N ILE A 82 -5.21 2.74 0.79
CA ILE A 82 -4.54 1.63 0.10
C ILE A 82 -4.14 0.58 1.15
N ASN A 83 -4.70 -0.63 1.01
CA ASN A 83 -4.46 -1.76 1.90
C ASN A 83 -3.55 -2.80 1.23
N PRO A 84 -2.28 -2.96 1.64
CA PRO A 84 -1.43 -4.05 1.18
C PRO A 84 -1.90 -5.38 1.79
N GLY A 85 -2.73 -6.13 1.07
CA GLY A 85 -3.33 -7.39 1.52
C GLY A 85 -2.60 -8.62 0.99
N ASN A 86 -3.04 -9.81 1.43
CA ASN A 86 -2.64 -11.10 0.85
C ASN A 86 -3.44 -11.43 -0.42
N PRO A 87 -2.96 -12.35 -1.29
CA PRO A 87 -3.70 -12.73 -2.51
C PRO A 87 -5.15 -13.15 -2.25
N SER A 88 -5.44 -13.83 -1.13
CA SER A 88 -6.80 -14.25 -0.82
C SER A 88 -7.69 -13.18 -0.18
N LEU A 89 -7.18 -11.98 0.08
CA LEU A 89 -7.84 -10.86 0.79
C LEU A 89 -8.60 -11.30 2.05
N SER A 90 -7.99 -12.23 2.77
CA SER A 90 -8.58 -12.85 3.95
C SER A 90 -8.19 -12.14 5.24
N GLY A 91 -7.13 -11.32 5.19
CA GLY A 91 -6.49 -10.73 6.35
C GLY A 91 -6.26 -11.75 7.44
N VAL A 92 -6.75 -11.45 8.64
CA VAL A 92 -6.51 -12.23 9.86
C VAL A 92 -7.52 -13.34 10.11
N SER A 93 -8.50 -13.50 9.21
CA SER A 93 -9.55 -14.51 9.39
C SER A 93 -9.02 -15.94 9.24
N LYS A 94 -7.91 -16.10 8.50
CA LYS A 94 -7.27 -17.39 8.24
C LYS A 94 -5.99 -17.61 9.06
N PHE A 95 -5.32 -16.54 9.48
CA PHE A 95 -4.02 -16.62 10.14
C PHE A 95 -3.93 -15.60 11.26
N SER A 96 -3.45 -16.03 12.44
CA SER A 96 -3.13 -15.13 13.55
C SER A 96 -1.83 -14.34 13.33
N TYR A 97 -1.02 -14.77 12.35
CA TYR A 97 0.29 -14.22 12.02
C TYR A 97 0.47 -14.13 10.50
N PHE A 98 1.29 -13.18 10.06
CA PHE A 98 1.72 -13.03 8.68
C PHE A 98 3.18 -13.47 8.55
N PRO A 99 3.51 -14.44 7.68
CA PRO A 99 4.91 -14.75 7.39
C PRO A 99 5.57 -13.54 6.73
N ILE A 100 6.78 -13.20 7.17
CA ILE A 100 7.61 -12.16 6.58
C ILE A 100 8.38 -12.79 5.42
N GLY A 101 8.21 -12.25 4.21
CA GLY A 101 8.95 -12.70 3.01
C GLY A 101 8.50 -14.05 2.43
N GLY A 102 7.68 -14.84 3.16
CA GLY A 102 7.18 -16.14 2.72
C GLY A 102 5.76 -16.11 2.16
N PRO A 103 5.39 -17.02 1.24
CA PRO A 103 4.07 -17.06 0.63
C PRO A 103 2.95 -17.25 1.65
N GLU A 104 1.72 -16.86 1.29
CA GLU A 104 0.53 -17.14 2.10
C GLU A 104 0.43 -18.65 2.36
N PRO A 105 0.29 -19.10 3.63
CA PRO A 105 0.24 -20.53 3.93
C PRO A 105 -0.95 -21.20 3.22
N ARG A 106 -0.68 -22.17 2.34
CA ARG A 106 -1.70 -22.82 1.51
C ARG A 106 -2.73 -23.60 2.32
N LYS A 107 -2.28 -24.27 3.39
CA LYS A 107 -3.15 -25.04 4.26
C LYS A 107 -3.64 -24.11 5.35
N HIS A 108 -4.97 -23.96 5.45
CA HIS A 108 -5.57 -23.46 6.67
C HIS A 108 -5.16 -24.42 7.78
N PHE A 109 -4.27 -23.96 8.67
CA PHE A 109 -4.17 -24.58 9.97
C PHE A 109 -5.57 -24.42 10.55
N ARG A 110 -6.35 -25.52 10.51
CA ARG A 110 -7.61 -25.58 11.23
C ARG A 110 -7.19 -25.45 12.67
N ILE A 111 -7.30 -24.21 13.16
CA ILE A 111 -7.20 -23.88 14.56
C ILE A 111 -8.26 -24.79 15.20
N GLY A 112 -7.81 -25.90 15.78
CA GLY A 112 -8.65 -26.80 16.56
C GLY A 112 -9.36 -25.99 17.64
N LYS A 113 -10.44 -26.54 18.19
CA LYS A 113 -11.20 -25.89 19.25
C LYS A 113 -10.33 -25.46 20.45
N ASP A 114 -9.18 -26.11 20.61
CA ASP A 114 -8.22 -25.90 21.70
C ASP A 114 -7.06 -24.96 21.33
N SER A 115 -6.86 -24.64 20.04
CA SER A 115 -5.95 -23.56 19.68
C SER A 115 -6.70 -22.25 19.86
N HIS A 116 -6.30 -21.48 20.87
CA HIS A 116 -6.89 -20.19 21.15
C HIS A 116 -6.47 -19.20 20.04
N PRO A 117 -7.39 -18.74 19.15
CA PRO A 117 -7.07 -17.61 18.31
C PRO A 117 -6.78 -16.43 19.23
N ILE A 118 -5.56 -15.91 19.14
CA ILE A 118 -5.07 -14.85 20.03
C ILE A 118 -5.93 -13.62 19.81
N MET A 119 -6.82 -13.37 20.77
CA MET A 119 -7.76 -12.24 20.76
C MET A 119 -7.09 -11.07 21.48
N GLY A 120 -6.42 -10.18 20.73
CA GLY A 120 -5.98 -8.88 21.28
C GLY A 120 -4.76 -8.27 20.60
N TYR A 121 -4.55 -6.97 20.88
CA TYR A 121 -3.31 -6.24 20.59
C TYR A 121 -2.21 -6.72 21.55
N VAL A 122 -1.56 -7.84 21.22
CA VAL A 122 -0.40 -8.30 22.00
C VAL A 122 0.79 -8.35 21.05
N THR A 123 1.76 -7.46 21.27
CA THR A 123 3.07 -7.47 20.60
C THR A 123 3.98 -8.57 21.15
N SER A 124 3.61 -9.17 22.28
CA SER A 124 4.22 -10.36 22.88
C SER A 124 3.14 -11.19 23.57
N TRP A 125 3.18 -12.51 23.43
CA TRP A 125 2.26 -13.41 24.12
C TRP A 125 2.95 -14.00 25.34
N GLY A 126 2.61 -13.53 26.55
CA GLY A 126 3.27 -14.00 27.77
C GLY A 126 4.79 -13.78 27.79
N GLY A 127 5.28 -12.76 27.06
CA GLY A 127 6.72 -12.52 26.87
C GLY A 127 7.36 -13.31 25.71
N MET A 128 6.60 -14.13 24.97
CA MET A 128 7.10 -14.80 23.76
C MET A 128 6.98 -13.88 22.54
N GLU A 129 8.10 -13.72 21.85
CA GLU A 129 8.18 -13.07 20.55
C GLU A 129 7.45 -13.91 19.49
N VAL A 130 6.92 -13.27 18.45
CA VAL A 130 6.56 -13.98 17.22
C VAL A 130 7.82 -14.69 16.71
N GLY A 131 7.70 -15.98 16.36
CA GLY A 131 8.84 -16.73 15.82
C GLY A 131 9.53 -15.98 14.68
N LYS A 132 10.85 -16.17 14.52
CA LYS A 132 11.65 -15.53 13.46
C LYS A 132 10.91 -15.63 12.12
N GLY A 133 10.70 -14.50 11.44
CA GLY A 133 10.00 -14.44 10.17
C GLY A 133 8.47 -14.38 10.26
N MET A 134 7.88 -14.00 11.40
CA MET A 134 6.42 -13.81 11.55
C MET A 134 6.09 -12.43 12.10
N SER A 135 4.91 -11.91 11.76
CA SER A 135 4.36 -10.65 12.27
C SER A 135 2.94 -10.83 12.80
N PHE A 136 2.60 -10.16 13.90
CA PHE A 136 1.24 -10.14 14.42
C PHE A 136 0.30 -9.36 13.49
N ALA A 137 -0.97 -9.77 13.48
CA ALA A 137 -2.07 -9.01 12.89
C ALA A 137 -2.06 -7.51 13.19
N SER A 138 -1.88 -7.16 14.47
CA SER A 138 -1.86 -5.77 14.93
C SER A 138 -0.67 -4.96 14.43
N ASN A 139 0.34 -5.61 13.84
CA ASN A 139 1.54 -4.98 13.31
C ASN A 139 1.46 -4.79 11.79
N THR A 140 0.39 -5.22 11.14
CA THR A 140 0.19 -5.09 9.70
C THR A 140 -1.02 -4.22 9.39
N VAL A 141 -0.96 -3.47 8.29
CA VAL A 141 -2.08 -2.63 7.85
C VAL A 141 -3.29 -3.50 7.56
N ASP A 142 -3.11 -4.58 6.81
CA ASP A 142 -4.16 -5.55 6.48
C ASP A 142 -4.77 -6.21 7.71
N GLY A 143 -3.93 -6.54 8.71
CA GLY A 143 -4.39 -7.13 9.94
C GLY A 143 -5.26 -6.18 10.76
N ILE A 144 -4.86 -4.91 10.92
CA ILE A 144 -5.67 -3.89 11.59
C ILE A 144 -6.98 -3.63 10.81
N VAL A 145 -6.89 -3.51 9.48
CA VAL A 145 -8.06 -3.30 8.60
C VAL A 145 -9.07 -4.43 8.77
N HIS A 146 -8.64 -5.69 8.72
CA HIS A 146 -9.52 -6.84 8.88
C HIS A 146 -9.98 -7.06 10.33
N GLN A 147 -9.16 -6.72 11.33
CA GLN A 147 -9.55 -6.76 12.73
C GLN A 147 -10.75 -5.83 13.00
N HIS A 148 -10.72 -4.61 12.46
CA HIS A 148 -11.82 -3.66 12.60
C HIS A 148 -12.98 -3.89 11.60
N GLY A 149 -12.68 -4.37 10.39
CA GLY A 149 -13.69 -4.64 9.36
C GLY A 149 -14.49 -5.92 9.62
N GLY A 150 -13.88 -6.88 10.32
CA GLY A 150 -14.48 -8.15 10.73
C GLY A 150 -15.07 -8.94 9.56
N LYS A 151 -16.15 -9.70 9.85
CA LYS A 151 -16.83 -10.54 8.85
C LYS A 151 -17.50 -9.74 7.74
N ALA A 152 -17.87 -8.48 7.99
CA ALA A 152 -18.49 -7.64 6.98
C ALA A 152 -17.49 -7.34 5.86
N LEU A 153 -16.26 -6.92 6.22
CA LEU A 153 -15.21 -6.65 5.25
C LEU A 153 -14.79 -7.91 4.51
N ALA A 154 -14.64 -9.04 5.21
CA ALA A 154 -14.29 -10.31 4.56
C ALA A 154 -15.27 -10.71 3.44
N ARG A 155 -16.58 -10.53 3.65
CA ARG A 155 -17.60 -10.78 2.61
C ARG A 155 -17.52 -9.79 1.46
N GLU A 156 -17.23 -8.53 1.75
CA GLU A 156 -17.06 -7.50 0.72
C GLU A 156 -15.83 -7.79 -0.15
N CYS A 157 -14.71 -8.23 0.43
CA CYS A 157 -13.54 -8.69 -0.32
C CYS A 157 -13.87 -9.90 -1.22
N GLN A 158 -14.58 -10.90 -0.69
CA GLN A 158 -15.03 -12.06 -1.48
C GLN A 158 -15.93 -11.64 -2.65
N ARG A 159 -16.87 -10.71 -2.41
CA ARG A 159 -17.72 -10.15 -3.46
C ARG A 159 -16.88 -9.45 -4.53
N ALA A 160 -15.94 -8.60 -4.13
CA ALA A 160 -15.07 -7.88 -5.07
C ALA A 160 -14.21 -8.85 -5.90
N LEU A 161 -13.61 -9.87 -5.27
CA LEU A 161 -12.85 -10.91 -5.96
C LEU A 161 -13.69 -11.67 -6.99
N SER A 162 -14.92 -12.04 -6.62
CA SER A 162 -15.84 -12.74 -7.53
C SER A 162 -16.24 -11.89 -8.75
N LEU A 163 -16.33 -10.56 -8.58
CA LEU A 163 -16.62 -9.63 -9.67
C LEU A 163 -15.39 -9.36 -10.56
N SER A 164 -14.19 -9.37 -9.98
CA SER A 164 -12.95 -9.23 -10.77
C SER A 164 -12.62 -10.48 -11.58
N ALA A 165 -13.15 -11.64 -11.20
CA ALA A 165 -12.98 -12.92 -11.90
C ALA A 165 -13.79 -13.02 -13.21
N SER A 166 -13.83 -11.94 -14.00
CA SER A 166 -14.47 -11.95 -15.32
C SER A 166 -13.83 -13.01 -16.22
N PRO A 167 -14.62 -13.79 -17.00
CA PRO A 167 -14.12 -14.90 -17.81
C PRO A 167 -12.98 -14.54 -18.77
N VAL A 168 -12.91 -13.27 -19.20
CA VAL A 168 -11.92 -12.81 -20.19
C VAL A 168 -10.55 -12.55 -19.55
N SER A 169 -10.46 -11.99 -18.34
CA SER A 169 -9.16 -11.85 -17.66
C SER A 169 -8.64 -13.20 -17.17
N TRP A 170 -9.56 -14.08 -16.75
CA TRP A 170 -9.26 -15.44 -16.34
C TRP A 170 -8.64 -16.27 -17.47
N TRP A 171 -9.09 -16.06 -18.73
CA TRP A 171 -8.49 -16.73 -19.89
C TRP A 171 -7.02 -16.34 -20.12
N TRP A 172 -6.67 -15.06 -19.97
CA TRP A 172 -5.28 -14.58 -20.10
C TRP A 172 -4.36 -15.10 -18.99
N GLU A 173 -4.85 -15.18 -17.75
CA GLU A 173 -4.12 -15.78 -16.64
C GLU A 173 -3.90 -17.29 -16.82
N ARG A 174 -4.92 -17.99 -17.31
CA ARG A 174 -4.83 -19.42 -17.60
C ARG A 174 -3.87 -19.72 -18.75
N LEU A 175 -3.77 -18.83 -19.74
CA LEU A 175 -2.78 -18.92 -20.82
C LEU A 175 -1.35 -18.71 -20.29
N LYS A 176 -1.13 -17.72 -19.42
CA LYS A 176 0.19 -17.51 -18.77
C LYS A 176 0.59 -18.69 -17.90
N MET A 177 -0.34 -19.25 -17.13
CA MET A 177 -0.10 -20.41 -16.24
C MET A 177 0.11 -21.72 -17.01
N ALA A 178 -0.60 -21.94 -18.13
CA ALA A 178 -0.43 -23.13 -18.97
C ALA A 178 0.96 -23.19 -19.64
N VAL A 179 1.61 -22.04 -19.83
CA VAL A 179 2.98 -21.96 -20.37
C VAL A 179 4.04 -22.19 -19.28
N THR A 180 3.74 -21.90 -18.01
CA THR A 180 4.72 -21.95 -16.91
C THR A 180 4.65 -23.18 -16.02
N ARG A 181 3.56 -23.97 -16.02
CA ARG A 181 3.44 -25.17 -15.17
C ARG A 181 3.18 -26.44 -15.97
N GLY A 182 4.22 -27.25 -16.13
CA GLY A 182 4.11 -28.63 -16.58
C GLY A 182 3.28 -29.48 -15.60
N GLY A 183 2.10 -29.90 -16.04
CA GLY A 183 1.52 -31.24 -15.82
C GLY A 183 1.42 -31.83 -14.40
N GLY A 184 1.21 -31.04 -13.34
CA GLY A 184 0.94 -31.57 -11.99
C GLY A 184 -0.55 -31.86 -11.73
N GLU A 185 -0.85 -33.04 -11.17
CA GLU A 185 -2.18 -33.55 -10.81
C GLU A 185 -3.04 -32.54 -10.00
N LYS A 186 -4.32 -32.43 -10.36
CA LYS A 186 -5.28 -31.49 -9.77
C LYS A 186 -5.92 -32.09 -8.51
N ASP A 187 -5.47 -31.65 -7.34
CA ASP A 187 -6.32 -31.68 -6.15
C ASP A 187 -7.48 -30.71 -6.36
N SER A 188 -8.71 -31.20 -6.28
CA SER A 188 -9.97 -30.45 -6.45
C SER A 188 -10.29 -29.54 -5.27
N ASP A 189 -9.27 -28.95 -4.64
CA ASP A 189 -9.44 -28.05 -3.52
C ASP A 189 -10.04 -26.75 -4.07
N SER A 190 -11.18 -26.35 -3.49
CA SER A 190 -12.09 -25.29 -3.95
C SER A 190 -11.35 -24.12 -4.61
N ASP A 191 -11.73 -23.76 -5.83
CA ASP A 191 -11.23 -22.60 -6.59
C ASP A 191 -11.38 -21.32 -5.76
N SER A 192 -10.42 -21.03 -4.88
CA SER A 192 -10.40 -19.81 -4.11
C SER A 192 -9.87 -18.72 -5.01
N TYR A 193 -10.71 -17.74 -5.33
CA TYR A 193 -10.29 -16.56 -6.06
C TYR A 193 -9.13 -15.88 -5.32
N SER A 194 -8.02 -15.65 -6.01
CA SER A 194 -6.85 -14.93 -5.51
C SER A 194 -6.55 -13.74 -6.40
N LEU A 195 -6.22 -12.60 -5.80
CA LEU A 195 -5.72 -11.43 -6.50
C LEU A 195 -4.21 -11.62 -6.80
N PRO A 196 -3.76 -11.49 -8.07
CA PRO A 196 -2.35 -11.62 -8.41
C PRO A 196 -1.49 -10.50 -7.82
N GLU A 197 -0.19 -10.75 -7.74
CA GLU A 197 0.78 -9.72 -7.37
C GLU A 197 0.78 -8.56 -8.37
N GLY A 198 0.99 -7.34 -7.89
CA GLY A 198 0.93 -6.12 -8.72
C GLY A 198 -0.49 -5.62 -9.01
N MET A 199 -1.53 -6.42 -8.72
CA MET A 199 -2.92 -6.05 -8.96
C MET A 199 -3.56 -5.38 -7.76
N ALA A 200 -4.61 -4.60 -8.02
CA ALA A 200 -5.42 -3.94 -7.01
C ALA A 200 -6.93 -4.08 -7.29
N ILE A 201 -7.76 -4.06 -6.23
CA ILE A 201 -9.22 -4.02 -6.32
C ILE A 201 -9.81 -3.06 -5.28
N ALA A 202 -10.93 -2.41 -5.62
CA ALA A 202 -11.66 -1.55 -4.69
C ALA A 202 -12.76 -2.30 -3.94
N THR A 203 -12.96 -1.91 -2.69
CA THR A 203 -14.08 -2.34 -1.84
C THR A 203 -14.62 -1.13 -1.06
N LYS A 204 -15.84 -1.24 -0.56
CA LYS A 204 -16.32 -0.30 0.47
C LYS A 204 -15.62 -0.57 1.80
N ALA A 205 -15.30 0.47 2.55
CA ALA A 205 -14.88 0.34 3.94
C ALA A 205 -16.09 -0.04 4.81
N VAL A 206 -16.34 -1.34 4.97
CA VAL A 206 -17.48 -1.87 5.73
C VAL A 206 -17.05 -2.45 7.07
N GLY A 207 -17.98 -2.47 8.02
CA GLY A 207 -17.74 -2.84 9.42
C GLY A 207 -17.80 -1.61 10.32
N LYS A 208 -18.66 -1.66 11.35
CA LYS A 208 -18.94 -0.50 12.21
C LYS A 208 -17.67 0.03 12.89
N ASP A 209 -16.82 -0.88 13.36
CA ASP A 209 -15.60 -0.51 14.07
C ASP A 209 -14.58 0.11 13.11
N LEU A 210 -14.44 -0.43 11.90
CA LEU A 210 -13.56 0.16 10.87
C LEU A 210 -14.03 1.54 10.47
N GLN A 211 -15.32 1.72 10.18
CA GLN A 211 -15.88 3.03 9.81
C GLN A 211 -15.69 4.06 10.93
N THR A 212 -15.94 3.65 12.18
CA THR A 212 -15.80 4.53 13.35
C THR A 212 -14.34 4.87 13.63
N ALA A 213 -13.44 3.90 13.52
CA ALA A 213 -12.02 4.08 13.84
C ALA A 213 -11.24 4.80 12.73
N SER A 214 -11.58 4.54 11.47
CA SER A 214 -10.78 4.97 10.32
C SER A 214 -11.38 6.10 9.49
N GLY A 215 -12.70 6.28 9.52
CA GLY A 215 -13.42 7.28 8.72
C GLY A 215 -13.33 7.13 7.20
N TYR A 216 -12.60 6.13 6.68
CA TYR A 216 -12.50 5.87 5.24
C TYR A 216 -13.84 5.42 4.67
N GLU A 217 -14.11 5.79 3.42
CA GLU A 217 -15.30 5.38 2.67
C GLU A 217 -15.01 4.14 1.82
N SER A 218 -13.80 4.06 1.29
CA SER A 218 -13.35 2.99 0.40
C SER A 218 -11.97 2.49 0.77
N LEU A 219 -11.71 1.22 0.42
CA LEU A 219 -10.39 0.60 0.52
C LEU A 219 -9.98 0.12 -0.87
N VAL A 220 -8.70 0.31 -1.21
CA VAL A 220 -8.09 -0.26 -2.40
C VAL A 220 -7.08 -1.30 -1.95
N HIS A 221 -7.45 -2.57 -2.11
CA HIS A 221 -6.60 -3.70 -1.74
C HIS A 221 -5.61 -3.98 -2.85
N THR A 222 -4.33 -4.11 -2.53
CA THR A 222 -3.28 -4.45 -3.48
C THR A 222 -2.42 -5.57 -2.95
N VAL A 223 -1.80 -6.36 -3.83
CA VAL A 223 -0.96 -7.50 -3.46
C VAL A 223 0.49 -7.22 -3.86
N PRO A 224 1.35 -6.74 -2.94
CA PRO A 224 2.77 -6.60 -3.23
C PRO A 224 3.43 -7.97 -3.44
N PRO A 225 4.51 -8.04 -4.22
CA PRO A 225 5.28 -9.27 -4.38
C PRO A 225 5.93 -9.71 -3.07
N PHE A 226 6.17 -11.01 -2.91
CA PHE A 226 7.05 -11.51 -1.86
C PHE A 226 8.50 -11.31 -2.25
N PHE A 227 9.28 -10.70 -1.35
CA PHE A 227 10.72 -10.65 -1.48
C PHE A 227 11.31 -11.80 -0.67
N ASP A 228 11.85 -12.80 -1.38
CA ASP A 228 12.43 -13.97 -0.75
C ASP A 228 13.80 -13.60 -0.16
N GLN A 229 13.92 -13.73 1.17
CA GLN A 229 15.14 -13.40 1.92
C GLN A 229 16.29 -14.36 1.59
N ASN A 230 16.00 -15.55 1.06
CA ASN A 230 17.05 -16.48 0.64
C ASN A 230 17.96 -15.87 -0.44
N TYR A 231 17.49 -14.85 -1.18
CA TYR A 231 18.36 -14.11 -2.10
C TYR A 231 19.42 -13.26 -1.42
N GLN A 232 19.17 -12.77 -0.20
CA GLN A 232 20.14 -11.92 0.51
C GLN A 232 21.25 -12.74 1.15
N GLU A 233 20.92 -13.90 1.74
CA GLU A 233 21.92 -14.76 2.37
C GLU A 233 22.93 -15.28 1.31
N ILE A 234 22.47 -15.53 0.08
CA ILE A 234 23.34 -15.89 -1.05
C ILE A 234 24.26 -14.73 -1.44
N GLU A 235 23.77 -13.49 -1.50
CA GLU A 235 24.60 -12.33 -1.87
C GLU A 235 25.71 -12.06 -0.83
N GLU A 236 25.42 -12.17 0.46
CA GLU A 236 26.43 -11.97 1.52
C GLU A 236 27.49 -13.09 1.53
N GLU A 237 27.08 -14.35 1.36
CA GLU A 237 28.01 -15.48 1.27
C GLU A 237 28.84 -15.44 -0.03
N GLU A 238 28.25 -15.07 -1.17
CA GLU A 238 28.96 -14.91 -2.44
C GLU A 238 29.96 -13.73 -2.38
N GLU A 239 29.62 -12.60 -1.75
CA GLU A 239 30.59 -11.50 -1.57
C GLU A 239 31.78 -11.93 -0.70
N GLU A 240 31.54 -12.65 0.40
CA GLU A 240 32.60 -13.15 1.27
C GLU A 240 33.47 -14.21 0.57
N GLN A 241 32.85 -15.07 -0.25
CA GLN A 241 33.55 -16.09 -1.03
C GLN A 241 34.34 -15.48 -2.20
N VAL A 242 33.80 -14.50 -2.91
CA VAL A 242 34.52 -13.78 -3.98
C VAL A 242 35.72 -13.03 -3.41
N VAL A 243 35.59 -12.40 -2.23
CA VAL A 243 36.73 -11.77 -1.54
C VAL A 243 37.78 -12.81 -1.12
N ALA A 244 37.38 -14.02 -0.73
CA ALA A 244 38.30 -15.12 -0.43
C ALA A 244 38.99 -15.67 -1.69
N GLU A 245 38.27 -15.86 -2.80
CA GLU A 245 38.79 -16.43 -4.05
C GLU A 245 39.68 -15.44 -4.83
N LEU A 246 39.38 -14.13 -4.78
CA LEU A 246 40.26 -13.07 -5.28
C LEU A 246 41.64 -13.06 -4.62
N ASN A 247 41.74 -13.61 -3.40
CA ASN A 247 43.02 -13.77 -2.71
C ASN A 247 43.77 -15.05 -3.08
N ASP A 248 43.13 -16.05 -3.70
CA ASP A 248 43.72 -17.39 -3.86
C ASP A 248 43.97 -17.83 -5.30
N SER A 249 43.34 -17.26 -6.35
CA SER A 249 43.59 -17.81 -7.70
C SER A 249 43.36 -16.90 -8.91
N PHE A 250 44.49 -16.54 -9.52
CA PHE A 250 44.67 -15.97 -10.87
C PHE A 250 44.49 -17.00 -12.01
N SER A 251 43.67 -18.05 -11.83
CA SER A 251 43.51 -19.12 -12.84
C SER A 251 42.20 -19.90 -12.70
N SER A 252 41.12 -19.41 -13.32
CA SER A 252 40.20 -20.21 -14.17
C SER A 252 38.97 -19.40 -14.64
N ASN A 253 39.18 -18.52 -15.62
CA ASN A 253 38.10 -17.74 -16.26
C ASN A 253 37.28 -18.63 -17.21
N ALA A 254 36.03 -19.00 -16.89
CA ALA A 254 34.99 -19.34 -17.89
C ALA A 254 33.58 -19.69 -17.36
N ARG A 255 33.30 -19.78 -16.05
CA ARG A 255 32.01 -20.33 -15.56
C ARG A 255 31.08 -19.41 -14.76
N GLU A 256 31.45 -18.16 -14.49
CA GLU A 256 30.69 -17.29 -13.58
C GLU A 256 29.61 -16.41 -14.24
N ASP A 257 29.60 -16.23 -15.56
CA ASP A 257 28.73 -15.21 -16.20
C ASP A 257 27.22 -15.54 -16.20
N ASN A 258 26.80 -16.79 -15.93
CA ASN A 258 25.39 -17.19 -16.09
C ASN A 258 24.49 -17.00 -14.86
N ASN A 259 25.02 -17.02 -13.63
CA ASN A 259 24.17 -16.92 -12.43
C ASN A 259 23.72 -15.48 -12.15
N ASN A 260 24.59 -14.49 -12.34
CA ASN A 260 24.30 -13.08 -12.05
C ASN A 260 23.12 -12.52 -12.86
N ASN A 261 22.90 -13.01 -14.08
CA ASN A 261 21.80 -12.55 -14.91
C ASN A 261 20.42 -12.96 -14.37
N ASN A 262 20.29 -14.11 -13.68
CA ASN A 262 18.99 -14.57 -13.19
C ASN A 262 18.51 -13.79 -11.96
N ASN A 263 19.39 -13.47 -11.02
CA ASN A 263 19.02 -12.74 -9.79
C ASN A 263 18.56 -11.30 -10.11
N ASN A 264 19.27 -10.63 -11.03
CA ASN A 264 18.88 -9.29 -11.50
C ASN A 264 17.48 -9.28 -12.11
N ASN A 265 17.15 -10.27 -12.95
CA ASN A 265 15.83 -10.36 -13.58
C ASN A 265 14.69 -10.51 -12.55
N ILE A 266 14.91 -11.29 -11.47
CA ILE A 266 13.90 -11.50 -10.42
C ILE A 266 13.71 -10.24 -9.59
N ARG A 267 14.81 -9.56 -9.25
CA ARG A 267 14.76 -8.28 -8.54
C ARG A 267 14.03 -7.22 -9.35
N GLU A 268 14.38 -7.06 -10.62
CA GLU A 268 13.70 -6.13 -11.54
C GLU A 268 12.21 -6.46 -11.70
N HIS A 269 11.86 -7.76 -11.74
CA HIS A 269 10.48 -8.20 -11.79
C HIS A 269 9.70 -7.81 -10.51
N ASN A 270 10.29 -8.01 -9.33
CA ASN A 270 9.69 -7.62 -8.06
C ASN A 270 9.54 -6.09 -7.94
N ASP A 271 10.55 -5.34 -8.40
CA ASP A 271 10.48 -3.88 -8.45
C ASP A 271 9.34 -3.40 -9.35
N PHE A 272 9.19 -4.04 -10.52
CA PHE A 272 8.10 -3.78 -11.44
C PHE A 272 6.72 -4.08 -10.82
N LEU A 273 6.55 -5.25 -10.19
CA LEU A 273 5.29 -5.63 -9.53
C LEU A 273 4.93 -4.68 -8.38
N LEU A 274 5.91 -4.23 -7.60
CA LEU A 274 5.66 -3.26 -6.55
C LEU A 274 5.26 -1.88 -7.11
N ALA A 275 5.89 -1.45 -8.22
CA ALA A 275 5.47 -0.24 -8.93
C ALA A 275 4.03 -0.37 -9.47
N GLU A 276 3.67 -1.54 -10.01
CA GLU A 276 2.30 -1.82 -10.47
C GLU A 276 1.27 -1.74 -9.32
N CYS A 277 1.61 -2.17 -8.10
CA CYS A 277 0.73 -1.99 -6.94
C CYS A 277 0.36 -0.52 -6.73
N TYR A 278 1.35 0.40 -6.81
CA TYR A 278 1.08 1.84 -6.71
C TYR A 278 0.24 2.35 -7.88
N ARG A 279 0.62 2.02 -9.13
CA ARG A 279 -0.07 2.49 -10.34
C ARG A 279 -1.54 2.05 -10.35
N ASN A 280 -1.79 0.76 -10.13
CA ASN A 280 -3.13 0.19 -10.15
C ASN A 280 -3.96 0.73 -8.99
N SER A 281 -3.38 0.88 -7.80
CA SER A 281 -4.10 1.45 -6.66
C SER A 281 -4.50 2.91 -6.88
N LEU A 282 -3.62 3.73 -7.45
CA LEU A 282 -3.87 5.14 -7.74
C LEU A 282 -4.87 5.32 -8.87
N LEU A 283 -4.78 4.49 -9.91
CA LEU A 283 -5.74 4.46 -11.02
C LEU A 283 -7.16 4.14 -10.51
N ILE A 284 -7.29 3.07 -9.73
CA ILE A 284 -8.58 2.68 -9.13
C ILE A 284 -9.11 3.76 -8.20
N SER A 285 -8.26 4.29 -7.32
CA SER A 285 -8.65 5.37 -6.38
C SER A 285 -9.20 6.59 -7.10
N SER A 286 -8.54 6.99 -8.21
CA SER A 286 -8.98 8.13 -9.03
C SER A 286 -10.34 7.88 -9.69
N GLY A 287 -10.67 6.62 -10.02
CA GLY A 287 -11.98 6.24 -10.56
C GLY A 287 -13.11 6.19 -9.52
N ILE A 288 -12.78 5.98 -8.23
CA ILE A 288 -13.77 5.99 -7.13
C ILE A 288 -14.37 7.39 -6.94
N ALA A 289 -13.62 8.45 -7.24
CA ALA A 289 -14.07 9.84 -7.17
C ALA A 289 -15.04 10.22 -8.31
N SER A 290 -15.99 9.32 -8.62
CA SER A 290 -17.10 9.61 -9.51
C SER A 290 -17.92 10.78 -8.95
N PRO A 291 -18.34 11.74 -9.78
CA PRO A 291 -19.01 12.94 -9.34
C PRO A 291 -20.35 12.60 -8.68
N SER A 292 -20.35 12.53 -7.35
CA SER A 292 -21.59 12.72 -6.60
C SER A 292 -22.14 14.10 -6.97
N SER A 293 -23.46 14.24 -7.06
CA SER A 293 -24.19 15.43 -7.52
C SER A 293 -24.00 16.70 -6.65
N SER A 294 -22.94 16.76 -5.85
CA SER A 294 -22.58 17.92 -5.04
C SER A 294 -21.89 18.98 -5.88
N SER A 295 -22.19 20.25 -5.59
CA SER A 295 -21.69 21.42 -6.32
C SER A 295 -20.23 21.79 -6.00
N SER A 296 -19.54 21.04 -5.14
CA SER A 296 -18.15 21.27 -4.78
C SER A 296 -17.22 20.40 -5.62
N PRO A 297 -16.06 20.91 -6.07
CA PRO A 297 -15.09 20.10 -6.78
C PRO A 297 -14.69 18.88 -5.93
N PRO A 298 -14.66 17.67 -6.52
CA PRO A 298 -14.31 16.47 -5.78
C PRO A 298 -12.85 16.56 -5.33
N ILE A 299 -12.64 16.62 -4.01
CA ILE A 299 -11.32 16.46 -3.40
C ILE A 299 -11.15 15.00 -3.03
N LEU A 300 -10.20 14.32 -3.67
CA LEU A 300 -9.86 12.94 -3.38
C LEU A 300 -8.56 12.89 -2.59
N ASN A 301 -8.62 12.39 -1.36
CA ASN A 301 -7.44 12.22 -0.52
C ASN A 301 -7.25 10.72 -0.23
N ILE A 302 -6.11 10.20 -0.66
CA ILE A 302 -5.73 8.79 -0.62
C ILE A 302 -4.65 8.62 0.45
N ALA A 303 -4.87 7.77 1.44
CA ALA A 303 -3.85 7.38 2.40
C ALA A 303 -3.15 6.10 1.92
N SER A 304 -1.82 6.06 2.02
CA SER A 304 -1.02 4.87 1.69
C SER A 304 0.03 4.61 2.77
N PRO A 305 0.24 3.36 3.19
CA PRO A 305 1.49 2.96 3.81
C PRO A 305 2.61 2.89 2.75
N LEU A 306 3.84 2.61 3.19
CA LEU A 306 4.91 2.18 2.29
C LEU A 306 4.65 0.71 1.90
N LEU A 307 4.26 0.46 0.65
CA LEU A 307 3.96 -0.87 0.13
C LEU A 307 5.24 -1.72 0.02
N GLY A 308 5.11 -3.04 0.18
CA GLY A 308 6.23 -4.00 0.09
C GLY A 308 7.10 -4.06 1.36
N ALA A 309 7.34 -2.92 2.02
CA ALA A 309 8.08 -2.91 3.26
C ALA A 309 7.35 -3.68 4.39
N GLY A 310 8.11 -4.33 5.28
CA GLY A 310 7.57 -5.08 6.41
C GLY A 310 7.27 -6.53 6.07
N CYS A 311 6.02 -6.97 6.15
CA CYS A 311 5.66 -8.40 6.06
C CYS A 311 5.87 -9.03 4.68
N ARG A 312 6.07 -8.24 3.64
CA ARG A 312 6.41 -8.77 2.31
C ARG A 312 7.91 -8.97 2.12
N GLY A 313 8.72 -8.59 3.10
CA GLY A 313 10.17 -8.80 3.11
C GLY A 313 10.95 -7.85 2.21
N PHE A 314 10.28 -6.94 1.50
CA PHE A 314 10.93 -6.06 0.53
C PHE A 314 11.93 -5.12 1.23
N PRO A 315 13.18 -4.97 0.72
CA PRO A 315 14.15 -4.05 1.29
C PRO A 315 13.57 -2.64 1.39
N THR A 316 13.70 -2.02 2.56
CA THR A 316 12.95 -0.79 2.86
C THR A 316 13.41 0.35 1.97
N GLU A 317 14.71 0.45 1.75
CA GLU A 317 15.38 1.43 0.89
C GLU A 317 14.87 1.31 -0.55
N ARG A 318 14.76 0.08 -1.06
CA ARG A 318 14.26 -0.17 -2.42
C ARG A 318 12.77 0.13 -2.55
N ALA A 319 11.97 -0.22 -1.54
CA ALA A 319 10.55 0.12 -1.50
C ALA A 319 10.33 1.64 -1.49
N ILE A 320 11.19 2.41 -0.80
CA ILE A 320 11.19 3.87 -0.79
C ILE A 320 11.48 4.42 -2.20
N GLU A 321 12.52 3.93 -2.87
CA GLU A 321 12.86 4.36 -4.22
C GLU A 321 11.72 4.13 -5.21
N ILE A 322 11.11 2.94 -5.18
CA ILE A 322 9.97 2.59 -6.04
C ILE A 322 8.77 3.47 -5.74
N ALA A 323 8.47 3.72 -4.46
CA ALA A 323 7.38 4.59 -4.05
C ALA A 323 7.60 6.03 -4.56
N ALA A 324 8.80 6.59 -4.35
CA ALA A 324 9.15 7.93 -4.77
C ALA A 324 9.07 8.08 -6.30
N ASN A 325 9.72 7.19 -7.04
CA ASN A 325 9.74 7.23 -8.50
C ASN A 325 8.33 7.05 -9.10
N THR A 326 7.59 6.02 -8.66
CA THR A 326 6.27 5.70 -9.22
C THR A 326 5.25 6.79 -8.95
N THR A 327 5.24 7.36 -7.74
CA THR A 327 4.26 8.38 -7.37
C THR A 327 4.58 9.75 -7.96
N THR A 328 5.86 10.09 -8.09
CA THR A 328 6.29 11.31 -8.80
C THR A 328 5.91 11.25 -10.28
N ASN A 329 6.13 10.10 -10.94
CA ASN A 329 5.67 9.86 -12.31
C ASN A 329 4.14 9.95 -12.43
N TRP A 330 3.39 9.40 -11.47
CA TRP A 330 1.93 9.55 -11.45
C TRP A 330 1.50 11.03 -11.30
N MET A 331 2.19 11.80 -10.47
CA MET A 331 1.87 13.21 -10.25
C MET A 331 2.06 14.07 -11.50
N THR A 332 3.02 13.73 -12.37
CA THR A 332 3.28 14.44 -13.64
C THR A 332 2.55 13.87 -14.85
N SER A 333 2.01 12.65 -14.75
CA SER A 333 1.32 11.99 -15.86
C SER A 333 0.14 12.82 -16.37
N ILE A 334 0.17 13.25 -17.64
CA ILE A 334 -0.93 13.99 -18.25
C ILE A 334 -2.15 13.06 -18.37
N SER A 335 -3.23 13.40 -17.69
CA SER A 335 -4.52 12.72 -17.90
C SER A 335 -4.97 12.97 -19.33
N ARG A 336 -4.96 11.94 -20.18
CA ARG A 336 -5.54 12.07 -21.52
C ARG A 336 -7.06 12.27 -21.36
N PRO A 337 -7.63 13.37 -21.85
CA PRO A 337 -9.08 13.54 -21.82
C PRO A 337 -9.72 12.42 -22.64
N THR A 338 -10.56 11.62 -22.02
CA THR A 338 -11.40 10.65 -22.73
C THR A 338 -12.42 11.46 -23.52
N SER A 339 -12.33 11.37 -24.85
CA SER A 339 -12.86 12.32 -25.83
C SER A 339 -14.39 12.29 -26.02
N THR A 340 -15.19 11.86 -25.04
CA THR A 340 -16.58 11.45 -25.31
C THR A 340 -17.67 12.19 -24.52
N GLN A 341 -17.37 13.20 -23.69
CA GLN A 341 -18.45 13.98 -23.06
C GLN A 341 -18.29 15.49 -23.26
N GLN A 342 -19.29 16.02 -23.95
CA GLN A 342 -19.47 17.38 -24.38
C GLN A 342 -19.53 18.34 -23.18
N GLN A 343 -18.83 19.47 -23.37
CA GLN A 343 -19.08 20.79 -22.80
C GLN A 343 -20.21 20.86 -21.77
N GLU A 344 -19.84 20.94 -20.49
CA GLU A 344 -20.17 22.08 -19.62
C GLU A 344 -19.67 21.82 -18.20
N GLN A 345 -18.93 22.79 -17.66
CA GLN A 345 -18.31 22.85 -16.32
C GLN A 345 -16.91 22.23 -16.19
N GLN A 346 -15.90 23.09 -16.36
CA GLN A 346 -14.50 22.85 -15.98
C GLN A 346 -14.39 22.82 -14.44
N GLN A 347 -14.76 21.71 -13.80
CA GLN A 347 -14.50 21.55 -12.37
C GLN A 347 -13.06 21.09 -12.16
N GLN A 348 -12.29 21.87 -11.39
CA GLN A 348 -10.93 21.53 -11.00
C GLN A 348 -10.98 20.38 -9.97
N GLN A 349 -10.46 19.21 -10.34
CA GLN A 349 -10.35 18.08 -9.41
C GLN A 349 -8.99 18.10 -8.72
N SER A 350 -8.96 17.84 -7.40
CA SER A 350 -7.72 17.73 -6.64
C SER A 350 -7.58 16.31 -6.10
N VAL A 351 -6.42 15.68 -6.33
CA VAL A 351 -6.09 14.34 -5.85
C VAL A 351 -4.80 14.38 -5.05
N THR A 352 -4.89 14.05 -3.76
CA THR A 352 -3.74 13.99 -2.85
C THR A 352 -3.42 12.55 -2.49
N LEU A 353 -2.16 12.14 -2.65
CA LEU A 353 -1.63 10.91 -2.08
C LEU A 353 -0.83 11.22 -0.82
N ALA A 354 -1.23 10.68 0.33
CA ALA A 354 -0.56 10.86 1.61
C ALA A 354 0.08 9.56 2.11
N PHE A 355 1.40 9.56 2.25
CA PHE A 355 2.15 8.50 2.88
C PHE A 355 2.13 8.64 4.41
N GLY A 356 1.52 7.69 5.11
CA GLY A 356 1.51 7.64 6.57
C GLY A 356 2.66 6.80 7.13
N ILE A 357 3.75 7.44 7.57
CA ILE A 357 4.99 6.77 8.01
C ILE A 357 5.26 7.01 9.50
N PRO A 358 5.19 5.98 10.37
CA PRO A 358 5.47 6.12 11.81
C PRO A 358 6.95 6.35 12.11
N ASP A 359 7.81 5.63 11.41
CA ASP A 359 9.26 5.66 11.63
C ASP A 359 9.88 6.97 11.11
N GLY A 360 10.73 7.59 11.93
CA GLY A 360 11.34 8.88 11.61
C GLY A 360 12.38 8.82 10.49
N GLU A 361 13.15 7.73 10.45
CA GLU A 361 14.25 7.54 9.51
C GLU A 361 13.71 7.15 8.14
N ILE A 362 12.82 6.15 8.07
CA ILE A 362 12.12 5.77 6.83
C ILE A 362 11.41 6.98 6.22
N ARG A 363 10.79 7.81 7.05
CA ARG A 363 10.09 9.02 6.61
C ARG A 363 11.04 10.04 6.00
N LYS A 364 12.22 10.26 6.61
CA LYS A 364 13.25 11.16 6.09
C LYS A 364 13.77 10.65 4.76
N GLN A 365 14.13 9.37 4.67
CA GLN A 365 14.60 8.75 3.43
C GLN A 365 13.56 8.84 2.30
N LEU A 366 12.27 8.64 2.61
CA LEU A 366 11.19 8.81 1.63
C LEU A 366 11.08 10.26 1.14
N ILE A 367 11.22 11.24 2.03
CA ILE A 367 11.25 12.66 1.66
C ILE A 367 12.42 12.95 0.71
N ASP A 368 13.62 12.50 1.06
CA ASP A 368 14.83 12.73 0.27
C ASP A 368 14.75 12.03 -1.10
N ALA A 369 14.13 10.84 -1.16
CA ALA A 369 13.88 10.13 -2.41
C ALA A 369 12.88 10.87 -3.31
N ILE A 370 11.76 11.36 -2.76
CA ILE A 370 10.78 12.14 -3.53
C ILE A 370 11.40 13.45 -4.02
N ASP A 371 12.16 14.16 -3.20
CA ASP A 371 12.85 15.38 -3.61
C ASP A 371 13.78 15.13 -4.81
N ARG A 372 14.58 14.06 -4.75
CA ARG A 372 15.48 13.68 -5.85
C ARG A 372 14.72 13.40 -7.15
N GLU A 373 13.58 12.71 -7.06
CA GLU A 373 12.73 12.46 -8.24
C GLU A 373 12.08 13.74 -8.76
N MET A 374 11.71 14.68 -7.88
CA MET A 374 11.16 15.97 -8.24
C MET A 374 12.19 16.88 -8.91
N GLU A 375 13.44 16.87 -8.44
CA GLU A 375 14.55 17.61 -9.06
C GLU A 375 14.82 17.15 -10.49
N LYS A 376 14.76 15.83 -10.74
CA LYS A 376 14.89 15.25 -12.10
C LYS A 376 13.87 15.81 -13.09
N LEU A 377 12.70 16.24 -12.62
CA LEU A 377 11.64 16.81 -13.47
C LEU A 377 11.85 18.30 -13.78
N VAL A 378 12.60 19.03 -12.95
CA VAL A 378 12.84 20.47 -13.13
C VAL A 378 14.00 20.74 -14.08
N VAL A 379 15.01 19.87 -14.11
CA VAL A 379 16.16 20.01 -15.01
C VAL A 379 15.64 19.89 -16.45
N PRO A 380 15.69 20.98 -17.25
CA PRO A 380 15.35 20.89 -18.66
C PRO A 380 16.30 19.86 -19.24
N THR A 381 15.77 18.83 -19.92
CA THR A 381 16.58 17.97 -20.78
C THR A 381 17.14 18.88 -21.86
N GLY A 382 18.28 19.50 -21.56
CA GLY A 382 18.96 20.43 -22.44
C GLY A 382 19.11 19.72 -23.76
N SER A 383 18.61 20.34 -24.82
CA SER A 383 18.72 19.84 -26.18
C SER A 383 20.18 19.51 -26.46
N THR A 384 20.55 18.24 -26.35
CA THR A 384 21.77 17.71 -26.95
C THR A 384 21.54 17.84 -28.45
N ASN A 385 22.02 18.95 -29.00
CA ASN A 385 22.04 19.25 -30.43
C ASN A 385 22.98 18.31 -31.18
#